data_AF-A0A413H753-F1
#
_entry.id   AF-A0A413H753-F1
#
_cell.length_a   1.000
_cell.length_b   1.000
_cell.length_c   1.000
_cell.angle_alpha   90.00
_cell.angle_beta   90.00
_cell.angle_gamma   90.00
#
_symmetry.space_group_name_H-M   'P 1'
#
loop_
_entity.id
_entity.type
_entity.pdbx_description
1 polymer ?
#
loop_
_entity_poly.entity_id
_entity_poly.type
_entity_poly.pdbx_seq_one_letter_code
_entity_poly.pdbx_strand_id
1 'polypeptide(L)'
;MAQSQNSTVDLATPATCLMGLTSHGNVMVGNKAFEYYNERNPEDYIQIPWDEVDYIAAEVLRGTKKITRFAIFTKDNGHFTFSTRDDKETLRAVRKYVDEDKLVRSPDFIDVTAKGAKSIPSVIKNLFHKGK
;
A
#
# COMPACT_ATOMS: atom_id res chain seq x y z
N MET A 1 -0.99 -23.32 6.44
CA MET A 1 0.08 -22.50 7.03
C MET A 1 0.87 -21.94 5.88
N ALA A 2 0.68 -20.66 5.59
CA ALA A 2 1.46 -19.95 4.58
C ALA A 2 2.95 -20.03 4.89
N GLN A 3 3.75 -20.46 3.91
CA GLN A 3 5.20 -20.58 4.06
C GLN A 3 5.89 -19.36 3.46
N SER A 4 6.81 -18.75 4.20
CA SER A 4 7.65 -17.66 3.69
C SER A 4 8.54 -18.14 2.55
N GLN A 5 8.69 -17.31 1.52
CA GLN A 5 9.66 -17.51 0.45
C GLN A 5 11.07 -17.11 0.90
N ASN A 6 11.15 -16.18 1.85
CA ASN A 6 12.40 -15.70 2.42
C ASN A 6 13.08 -16.78 3.25
N SER A 7 14.38 -16.99 3.01
CA SER A 7 15.24 -17.81 3.87
C SER A 7 15.98 -16.98 4.91
N THR A 8 16.07 -15.66 4.68
CA THR A 8 16.63 -14.68 5.61
C THR A 8 15.78 -13.42 5.61
N VAL A 9 15.53 -12.85 6.78
CA VAL A 9 14.71 -11.65 6.97
C VAL A 9 15.57 -10.53 7.50
N ASP A 10 15.56 -9.38 6.81
CA ASP A 10 16.26 -8.17 7.22
C ASP A 10 15.44 -7.33 8.18
N LEU A 11 14.13 -7.29 7.97
CA LEU A 11 13.19 -6.51 8.76
C LEU A 11 11.87 -7.26 8.88
N ALA A 12 11.33 -7.32 10.09
CA ALA A 12 9.96 -7.72 10.36
C ALA A 12 9.31 -6.62 11.22
N THR A 13 8.19 -6.06 10.78
CA THR A 13 7.55 -4.93 11.48
C THR A 13 6.03 -4.94 11.31
N PRO A 14 5.26 -4.47 12.31
CA PRO A 14 3.83 -4.29 12.16
C PRO A 14 3.49 -3.36 11.00
N ALA A 15 2.44 -3.74 10.28
CA ALA A 15 2.01 -3.05 9.09
C ALA A 15 0.49 -3.10 8.91
N THR A 16 0.01 -2.17 8.08
CA THR A 16 -1.35 -2.12 7.59
C THR A 16 -1.33 -2.30 6.08
N CYS A 17 -2.08 -3.27 5.58
CA CYS A 17 -2.39 -3.39 4.16
C CYS A 17 -3.60 -2.50 3.86
N LEU A 18 -3.43 -1.57 2.93
CA LEU A 18 -4.39 -0.52 2.57
C LEU A 18 -5.09 -0.86 1.24
N MET A 19 -5.40 -2.13 1.03
CA MET A 19 -6.05 -2.65 -0.18
C MET A 19 -7.48 -3.08 0.13
N GLY A 20 -8.46 -2.67 -0.68
CA GLY A 20 -9.87 -3.06 -0.49
C GLY A 20 -10.39 -2.75 0.92
N LEU A 21 -10.57 -3.78 1.75
CA LEU A 21 -10.77 -3.63 3.19
C LEU A 21 -9.43 -3.64 3.91
N THR A 22 -9.11 -2.54 4.60
CA THR A 22 -7.89 -2.41 5.39
C THR A 22 -7.71 -3.57 6.37
N SER A 23 -6.51 -4.15 6.39
CA SER A 23 -6.13 -5.21 7.31
C SER A 23 -4.82 -4.90 8.03
N HIS A 24 -4.67 -5.43 9.25
CA HIS A 24 -3.45 -5.28 10.06
C HIS A 24 -2.69 -6.60 10.12
N GLY A 25 -1.38 -6.50 10.23
CA GLY A 25 -0.51 -7.67 10.16
C GLY A 25 0.95 -7.29 10.35
N ASN A 26 1.83 -8.15 9.84
CA ASN A 26 3.27 -7.88 9.82
C ASN A 26 3.78 -7.95 8.40
N VAL A 27 4.68 -7.03 8.04
CA VAL A 27 5.50 -7.17 6.84
C VAL A 27 6.84 -7.78 7.18
N MET A 28 7.39 -8.53 6.23
CA MET A 28 8.76 -9.02 6.24
C MET A 28 9.45 -8.60 4.95
N VAL A 29 10.62 -7.98 5.10
CA VAL A 29 11.54 -7.69 3.99
C VAL A 29 12.68 -8.70 4.10
N GLY A 30 12.82 -9.56 3.11
CA GLY A 30 13.85 -10.60 3.12
C GLY A 30 14.52 -10.79 1.78
N ASN A 31 15.34 -11.83 1.68
CA ASN A 31 16.21 -12.01 0.52
C ASN A 31 15.52 -12.34 -0.81
N LYS A 32 14.25 -12.75 -0.80
CA LYS A 32 13.51 -13.14 -2.01
C LYS A 32 12.28 -12.30 -2.28
N ALA A 33 11.61 -11.81 -1.25
CA ALA A 33 10.34 -11.14 -1.39
C ALA A 33 10.09 -10.09 -0.30
N PHE A 34 9.24 -9.12 -0.64
CA PHE A 34 8.44 -8.39 0.32
C PHE A 34 7.20 -9.22 0.64
N GLU A 35 6.93 -9.46 1.92
CA GLU A 35 5.82 -10.30 2.35
C GLU A 35 4.97 -9.58 3.39
N TYR A 36 3.66 -9.81 3.37
CA TYR A 36 2.70 -9.36 4.37
C TYR A 36 1.86 -10.55 4.82
N TYR A 37 1.67 -10.68 6.14
CA TYR A 37 0.83 -11.70 6.74
C TYR A 37 -0.22 -11.06 7.62
N ASN A 38 -1.49 -11.32 7.33
CA ASN A 38 -2.63 -10.81 8.10
C ASN A 38 -2.65 -11.45 9.50
N GLU A 39 -2.79 -10.63 10.54
CA GLU A 39 -2.81 -11.10 11.93
C GLU A 39 -4.05 -11.96 12.25
N ARG A 40 -5.17 -11.69 11.56
CA ARG A 40 -6.46 -12.36 11.82
C ARG A 40 -6.55 -13.70 11.11
N ASN A 41 -5.95 -13.82 9.93
CA ASN A 41 -5.91 -15.04 9.16
C ASN A 41 -4.56 -15.16 8.42
N PRO A 42 -3.61 -15.95 8.94
CA PRO A 42 -2.30 -16.11 8.30
C PRO A 42 -2.33 -16.75 6.90
N GLU A 43 -3.44 -17.38 6.49
CA GLU A 43 -3.63 -17.86 5.11
C GLU A 43 -4.04 -16.74 4.14
N ASP A 44 -4.38 -15.55 4.66
CA ASP A 44 -4.54 -14.32 3.91
C ASP A 44 -3.22 -13.53 3.96
N TYR A 45 -2.39 -13.75 2.94
CA TYR A 45 -1.05 -13.19 2.85
C TYR A 45 -0.79 -12.65 1.45
N ILE A 46 0.18 -11.74 1.38
CA ILE A 46 0.70 -11.19 0.13
C ILE A 46 2.20 -11.48 0.12
N GLN A 47 2.69 -12.06 -0.96
CA GLN A 47 4.12 -12.23 -1.21
C GLN A 47 4.43 -11.63 -2.57
N ILE A 48 5.36 -10.68 -2.59
CA ILE A 48 5.80 -9.98 -3.79
C ILE A 48 7.28 -10.29 -3.97
N PRO A 49 7.61 -11.31 -4.78
CA PRO A 49 8.98 -11.58 -5.18
C PRO A 49 9.65 -10.34 -5.77
N TRP A 50 10.95 -10.15 -5.51
CA TRP A 50 11.65 -8.94 -5.98
C TRP A 50 11.69 -8.82 -7.50
N ASP A 51 11.66 -9.94 -8.23
CA ASP A 51 11.57 -9.99 -9.68
C ASP A 51 10.19 -9.58 -10.22
N GLU A 52 9.14 -9.62 -9.40
CA GLU A 52 7.80 -9.14 -9.76
C GLU A 52 7.63 -7.63 -9.54
N VAL A 53 8.54 -6.99 -8.80
CA VAL A 53 8.49 -5.55 -8.53
C VAL A 53 8.87 -4.77 -9.79
N ASP A 54 7.97 -3.91 -10.25
CA ASP A 54 8.25 -2.94 -11.31
C ASP A 54 8.87 -1.67 -10.69
N TYR A 55 8.13 -1.02 -9.79
CA TYR A 55 8.64 0.11 -9.00
C TYR A 55 7.88 0.26 -7.68
N ILE A 56 8.43 1.07 -6.77
CA ILE A 56 7.86 1.37 -5.46
C ILE A 56 7.73 2.88 -5.32
N ALA A 57 6.53 3.32 -4.97
CA ALA A 57 6.23 4.73 -4.78
C ALA A 57 5.91 5.02 -3.32
N ALA A 58 6.60 5.99 -2.71
CA ALA A 58 6.35 6.44 -1.35
C ALA A 58 5.58 7.76 -1.32
N GLU A 59 4.49 7.81 -0.55
CA GLU A 59 3.77 9.06 -0.28
C GLU A 59 4.52 9.86 0.80
N VAL A 60 5.01 11.04 0.44
CA VAL A 60 5.68 11.95 1.38
C VAL A 60 4.79 13.15 1.62
N LEU A 61 4.36 13.35 2.87
CA LEU A 61 3.52 14.47 3.27
C LEU A 61 4.13 15.81 2.86
N ARG A 62 3.37 16.58 2.08
CA ARG A 62 3.78 17.88 1.54
C ARG A 62 4.26 18.81 2.65
N GLY A 63 5.41 19.45 2.46
CA GLY A 63 6.02 20.34 3.45
C GLY A 63 6.73 19.62 4.61
N THR A 64 6.77 18.29 4.61
CA THR A 64 7.49 17.48 5.59
C THR A 64 8.41 16.46 4.91
N LYS A 65 9.14 15.69 5.72
CA LYS A 65 9.92 14.52 5.29
C LYS A 65 9.28 13.19 5.74
N LYS A 66 8.03 13.23 6.20
CA LYS A 66 7.33 12.06 6.75
C LYS A 66 6.70 11.27 5.61
N ILE A 67 6.96 9.96 5.61
CA ILE A 67 6.28 8.99 4.75
C ILE A 67 5.03 8.50 5.50
N THR A 68 3.91 8.41 4.80
CA THR A 68 2.62 7.96 5.38
C THR A 68 2.19 6.59 4.91
N ARG A 69 2.64 6.21 3.71
CA ARG A 69 2.43 4.91 3.08
C ARG A 69 3.31 4.79 1.85
N PHE A 70 3.40 3.59 1.32
CA PHE A 70 4.02 3.30 0.04
C PHE A 70 3.21 2.25 -0.71
N ALA A 71 3.30 2.26 -2.03
CA ALA A 71 2.75 1.19 -2.85
C ALA A 71 3.87 0.50 -3.63
N ILE A 72 3.79 -0.83 -3.67
CA ILE A 72 4.64 -1.68 -4.50
C ILE A 72 3.84 -2.00 -5.76
N PHE A 73 4.29 -1.45 -6.89
CA PHE A 73 3.74 -1.75 -8.21
C PHE A 73 4.43 -3.00 -8.73
N THR A 74 3.63 -3.97 -9.13
CA THR A 74 4.08 -5.20 -9.75
C THR A 74 3.96 -5.08 -11.26
N LYS A 75 4.73 -5.89 -11.99
CA LYS A 75 4.73 -5.89 -13.46
C LYS A 75 3.35 -6.15 -14.05
N ASP A 76 2.63 -7.13 -13.51
CA ASP A 76 1.37 -7.61 -14.11
C ASP A 76 0.16 -7.59 -13.16
N ASN A 77 0.36 -7.57 -11.83
CA ASN A 77 -0.70 -7.77 -10.83
C ASN A 77 -1.19 -6.45 -10.17
N GLY A 78 -0.95 -5.31 -10.82
CA GLY A 78 -1.31 -4.00 -10.27
C GLY A 78 -0.38 -3.60 -9.12
N HIS A 79 -0.93 -3.10 -8.01
CA HIS A 79 -0.13 -2.62 -6.88
C HIS A 79 -0.73 -2.98 -5.54
N PHE A 80 0.13 -2.99 -4.52
CA PHE A 80 -0.25 -3.20 -3.13
C PHE A 80 0.24 -2.04 -2.28
N THR A 81 -0.66 -1.43 -1.54
CA THR A 81 -0.39 -0.25 -0.70
C THR A 81 -0.27 -0.67 0.76
N PHE A 82 0.80 -0.22 1.42
CA PHE A 82 1.09 -0.52 2.81
C PHE A 82 1.49 0.74 3.58
N SER A 83 1.29 0.70 4.88
CA SER A 83 2.03 1.53 5.84
C SER A 83 2.60 0.64 6.94
N THR A 84 3.76 0.98 7.46
CA THR A 84 4.39 0.27 8.57
C THR A 84 4.60 1.21 9.76
N ARG A 85 5.04 0.64 10.88
CA ARG A 85 5.38 1.45 12.06
C ARG A 85 6.49 2.47 11.78
N ASP A 86 7.43 2.13 10.90
CA ASP A 86 8.42 3.06 10.34
C ASP A 86 8.61 2.78 8.85
N ASP A 87 7.86 3.52 8.02
CA ASP A 87 7.91 3.42 6.56
C ASP A 87 9.32 3.72 6.03
N LYS A 88 10.05 4.64 6.67
CA LYS A 88 11.38 5.03 6.22
C LYS A 88 12.38 3.90 6.45
N GLU A 89 12.33 3.26 7.61
CA GLU A 89 13.14 2.06 7.88
C GLU A 89 12.80 0.93 6.93
N THR A 90 11.50 0.72 6.68
CA THR A 90 11.02 -0.31 5.76
C THR A 90 11.56 -0.11 4.34
N LEU A 91 11.43 1.11 3.80
CA LEU A 91 11.94 1.43 2.47
C LEU A 91 13.47 1.39 2.39
N ARG A 92 14.18 1.64 3.50
CA ARG A 92 15.64 1.42 3.57
C ARG A 92 16.01 -0.05 3.48
N ALA A 93 15.24 -0.95 4.10
CA ALA A 93 15.46 -2.39 3.96
C ALA A 93 15.17 -2.86 2.52
N VAL A 94 14.08 -2.37 1.93
CA VAL A 94 13.68 -2.68 0.55
C VAL A 94 14.72 -2.23 -0.48
N ARG A 95 15.38 -1.09 -0.26
CA ARG A 95 16.43 -0.55 -1.15
C ARG A 95 17.61 -1.51 -1.37
N LYS A 96 17.78 -2.57 -0.56
CA LYS A 96 18.78 -3.62 -0.80
C LYS A 96 18.44 -4.52 -2.00
N TYR A 97 17.16 -4.58 -2.38
CA TYR A 97 16.63 -5.56 -3.33
C TYR A 97 16.02 -4.93 -4.59
N VAL A 98 15.86 -3.61 -4.60
CA VAL A 98 15.24 -2.85 -5.69
C VAL A 98 16.19 -1.74 -6.10
N ASP A 99 16.35 -1.55 -7.41
CA ASP A 99 17.20 -0.51 -7.99
C ASP A 99 16.77 0.89 -7.51
N GLU A 100 17.72 1.82 -7.36
CA GLU A 100 17.46 3.14 -6.78
C GLU A 100 16.46 3.97 -7.59
N ASP A 101 16.48 3.84 -8.91
CA ASP A 101 15.56 4.52 -9.84
C ASP A 101 14.12 3.98 -9.78
N LYS A 102 13.95 2.77 -9.23
CA LYS A 102 12.63 2.15 -8.99
C LYS A 102 12.03 2.53 -7.64
N LEU A 103 12.76 3.21 -6.76
CA LEU A 103 12.23 3.70 -5.48
C LEU A 103 11.93 5.20 -5.56
N VAL A 104 10.72 5.53 -5.98
CA VAL A 104 10.32 6.90 -6.32
C VAL A 104 9.47 7.57 -5.25
N ARG A 105 9.55 8.90 -5.18
CA ARG A 105 8.62 9.71 -4.39
C ARG A 105 7.36 9.97 -5.20
N SER A 106 6.19 9.60 -4.68
CA SER A 106 4.91 10.00 -5.27
C SER A 106 4.34 11.23 -4.53
N PRO A 107 4.21 12.38 -5.21
CA PRO A 107 3.50 13.53 -4.66
C PRO A 107 1.98 13.33 -4.59
N ASP A 108 1.43 12.38 -5.36
CA ASP A 108 0.00 12.24 -5.63
C ASP A 108 -0.51 10.81 -5.38
N PHE A 109 -0.44 10.32 -4.14
CA PHE A 109 -1.33 9.24 -3.71
C PHE A 109 -2.69 9.84 -3.31
N ILE A 110 -3.35 10.56 -4.23
CA ILE A 110 -4.77 10.88 -4.08
C ILE A 110 -5.53 9.62 -4.49
N ASP A 111 -5.71 8.71 -3.54
CA ASP A 111 -6.58 7.56 -3.72
C ASP A 111 -7.99 8.04 -4.07
N VAL A 112 -8.62 7.32 -5.00
CA VAL A 112 -9.88 7.62 -5.67
C VAL A 112 -11.09 7.70 -4.73
N THR A 113 -11.17 8.76 -3.92
CA THR A 113 -12.41 9.22 -3.24
C THR A 113 -13.07 10.37 -4.02
N ALA A 114 -12.89 10.41 -5.35
CA ALA A 114 -13.52 11.41 -6.22
C ALA A 114 -14.59 10.85 -7.17
N LYS A 115 -14.90 9.53 -7.09
CA LYS A 115 -16.04 8.93 -7.81
C LYS A 115 -17.33 8.81 -6.99
N GLY A 116 -17.29 9.10 -5.68
CA GLY A 116 -18.49 9.18 -4.82
C GLY A 116 -19.06 10.60 -4.65
N ALA A 117 -18.23 11.64 -4.76
CA ALA A 117 -18.68 13.03 -4.55
C ALA A 117 -19.35 13.66 -5.79
N LYS A 118 -19.21 13.06 -6.98
CA LYS A 118 -19.78 13.58 -8.23
C LYS A 118 -21.11 12.94 -8.66
N SER A 119 -21.67 12.00 -7.90
CA SER A 119 -22.94 11.36 -8.23
C SER A 119 -24.16 11.92 -7.48
N ILE A 120 -24.04 13.00 -6.69
CA ILE A 120 -25.20 13.69 -6.10
C ILE A 120 -25.15 15.21 -6.33
N PRO A 121 -25.47 15.72 -7.54
CA PRO A 121 -25.96 17.10 -7.66
C PRO A 121 -27.32 17.23 -8.36
N SER A 122 -28.12 16.17 -8.51
CA SER A 122 -29.43 16.29 -9.18
C SER A 122 -30.63 15.57 -8.54
N VAL A 123 -30.48 14.71 -7.53
CA VAL A 123 -31.63 13.97 -6.96
C VAL A 123 -32.38 14.71 -5.84
N ILE A 124 -31.76 15.73 -5.21
CA ILE A 124 -32.43 16.48 -4.11
C ILE A 124 -33.26 17.67 -4.61
N LYS A 125 -33.07 18.13 -5.87
CA LYS A 125 -33.73 19.35 -6.38
C LYS A 125 -35.25 19.20 -6.60
N ASN A 126 -35.80 17.99 -6.52
CA ASN A 126 -37.23 17.73 -6.70
C ASN A 126 -38.02 17.54 -5.39
N LEU A 127 -37.41 17.69 -4.21
CA LEU A 127 -38.11 17.50 -2.93
C LEU A 127 -38.68 18.78 -2.30
N PHE A 128 -38.43 19.96 -2.89
CA PHE A 128 -39.02 21.20 -2.43
C PHE A 128 -39.44 22.07 -3.60
N HIS A 129 -40.56 21.76 -4.26
CA HIS A 129 -41.45 22.76 -4.88
C HIS A 129 -42.88 22.19 -5.02
N LYS A 130 -43.73 22.66 -4.09
CA LYS A 130 -45.13 23.11 -4.31
C LYS A 130 -46.20 22.07 -4.70
N GLY A 131 -46.98 21.65 -3.71
CA GLY A 131 -48.33 21.14 -3.88
C GLY A 131 -49.33 22.04 -3.15
N LYS A 132 -49.96 22.93 -3.93
CA LYS A 132 -51.18 23.75 -3.71
C LYS A 132 -51.39 24.47 -2.38
#